data_AF-A0A3D9CQV7-F1
#
_entry.id   AF-A0A3D9CQV7-F1
#
_cell.length_a   1.000
_cell.length_b   1.000
_cell.length_c   1.000
_cell.angle_alpha   90.00
_cell.angle_beta   90.00
_cell.angle_gamma   90.00
#
_symmetry.space_group_name_H-M   'P 1'
#
loop_
_entity.id
_entity.type
_entity.pdbx_description
1 polymer ?
#
loop_
_entity_poly.entity_id
_entity_poly.type
_entity_poly.pdbx_seq_one_letter_code
_entity_poly.pdbx_strand_id
1 'polypeptide(L)'
;MYAIENGAFPEWDFGVQIIPEEDEHKFDFDLLDPTKLVPEEEVPVELVGTLTLNRNPDNFFAETEQIAFHPGHLVPGIDFTNDPLLQGRLFSYTDTQLSRLGSPNFHEIPINRSINTVHNNQRDGHMRQQIVKGKVSYEPNSIGGGCPFQAMWKDGGFTSQEERIDGKKVSARSKSFVDHYSQTKLFYNSQSTPEKKHLQNALIFELSKVTIPERVVGQLVFIDKDLAALVAQKVGVNVTKLKQPNGSIPADADLKSLQSKEREPATKTSNALSMQNTVKDSIKSRIIGFIMEDGVNASDVNSLKSKLEKSGAVVQIISGSLAAIKANDGTIFEPKHSLANTASVCFDALYIASGKKSAENLLNSENRPGT
;
A
#
# COMPACT_ATOMS: atom_id res chain seq x y z
N MET A 1 -7.28 9.23 11.98
CA MET A 1 -7.21 10.62 12.50
C MET A 1 -6.42 10.74 13.81
N TYR A 2 -6.46 9.73 14.70
CA TYR A 2 -5.89 9.83 16.06
C TYR A 2 -4.36 9.95 16.16
N ALA A 3 -3.56 9.33 15.29
CA ALA A 3 -2.10 9.29 15.48
C ALA A 3 -1.45 10.68 15.33
N ILE A 4 -1.77 11.40 14.25
CA ILE A 4 -1.24 12.73 13.96
C ILE A 4 -1.66 13.76 15.03
N GLU A 5 -2.94 13.75 15.43
CA GLU A 5 -3.46 14.67 16.46
C GLU A 5 -2.79 14.47 17.83
N ASN A 6 -2.36 13.25 18.14
CA ASN A 6 -1.66 12.95 19.39
C ASN A 6 -0.12 13.06 19.26
N GLY A 7 0.39 13.63 18.17
CA GLY A 7 1.84 13.79 17.94
C GLY A 7 2.59 12.48 17.70
N ALA A 8 1.87 11.37 17.47
CA ALA A 8 2.44 10.11 17.01
C ALA A 8 2.50 10.10 15.48
N PHE A 9 3.33 10.98 14.93
CA PHE A 9 3.47 11.16 13.49
C PHE A 9 3.94 9.87 12.82
N PRO A 10 3.23 9.38 11.79
CA PRO A 10 3.72 8.29 10.96
C PRO A 10 4.97 8.69 10.16
N GLU A 11 5.95 7.81 10.11
CA GLU A 11 7.25 8.01 9.46
C GLU A 11 7.60 6.83 8.56
N TRP A 12 8.21 7.12 7.41
CA TRP A 12 8.74 6.13 6.48
C TRP A 12 10.11 6.55 5.99
N ASP A 13 11.09 5.65 6.09
CA ASP A 13 12.36 5.84 5.42
C ASP A 13 12.19 5.58 3.92
N PHE A 14 12.57 6.56 3.11
CA PHE A 14 12.63 6.46 1.67
C PHE A 14 13.97 5.83 1.27
N GLY A 15 13.90 4.69 0.57
CA GLY A 15 15.06 3.96 0.10
C GLY A 15 14.99 3.68 -1.40
N VAL A 16 16.15 3.49 -2.02
CA VAL A 16 16.32 3.21 -3.45
C VAL A 16 17.20 1.98 -3.65
N GLN A 17 16.89 1.15 -4.64
CA GLN A 17 17.81 0.14 -5.16
C GLN A 17 18.47 0.71 -6.41
N ILE A 18 19.80 0.75 -6.43
CA ILE A 18 20.59 1.35 -7.50
C ILE A 18 21.22 0.23 -8.33
N ILE A 19 20.89 0.17 -9.61
CA ILE A 19 21.42 -0.80 -10.56
C ILE A 19 22.09 -0.03 -11.70
N PRO A 20 23.40 -0.24 -11.96
CA PRO A 20 24.07 0.35 -13.12
C PRO A 20 23.42 -0.10 -14.43
N GLU A 21 23.42 0.77 -15.45
CA GLU A 21 22.81 0.47 -16.76
C GLU A 21 23.45 -0.78 -17.41
N GLU A 22 24.77 -0.96 -17.25
CA GLU A 22 25.49 -2.14 -17.74
C GLU A 22 25.07 -3.48 -17.10
N ASP A 23 24.31 -3.42 -16.00
CA ASP A 23 23.87 -4.58 -15.22
C ASP A 23 22.41 -4.99 -15.51
N GLU A 24 21.71 -4.27 -16.39
CA GLU A 24 20.28 -4.48 -16.70
C GLU A 24 19.93 -5.95 -16.98
N HIS A 25 20.82 -6.67 -17.68
CA HIS A 25 20.60 -8.05 -18.11
C HIS A 25 21.35 -9.10 -17.27
N LYS A 26 21.90 -8.74 -16.10
CA LYS A 26 22.63 -9.67 -15.23
C LYS A 26 21.74 -10.48 -14.30
N PHE A 27 20.47 -10.12 -14.18
CA PHE A 27 19.49 -10.78 -13.31
C PHE A 27 18.84 -11.98 -14.02
N ASP A 28 18.29 -12.93 -13.25
CA ASP A 28 17.54 -14.05 -13.81
C ASP A 28 16.08 -13.69 -14.18
N PHE A 29 15.69 -12.43 -13.96
CA PHE A 29 14.45 -11.79 -14.36
C PHE A 29 14.71 -10.47 -15.11
N ASP A 30 13.68 -9.94 -15.75
CA ASP A 30 13.74 -8.66 -16.45
C ASP A 30 13.43 -7.51 -15.47
N LEU A 31 14.29 -6.49 -15.41
CA LEU A 31 14.07 -5.31 -14.56
C LEU A 31 12.85 -4.49 -14.99
N LEU A 32 12.41 -4.65 -16.24
CA LEU A 32 11.22 -3.99 -16.80
C LEU A 32 9.94 -4.79 -16.57
N ASP A 33 10.03 -5.99 -15.97
CA ASP A 33 8.86 -6.80 -15.64
C ASP A 33 8.30 -6.42 -14.26
N PRO A 34 7.15 -5.72 -14.18
CA PRO A 34 6.58 -5.27 -12.91
C PRO A 34 6.02 -6.40 -12.04
N THR A 35 6.04 -7.65 -12.53
CA THR A 35 5.72 -8.83 -11.72
C THR A 35 6.93 -9.37 -10.96
N LYS A 36 8.09 -8.70 -11.10
CA LYS A 36 9.35 -9.09 -10.49
C LYS A 36 9.79 -8.04 -9.48
N LEU A 37 10.17 -8.49 -8.29
CA LEU A 37 10.91 -7.71 -7.30
C LEU A 37 12.42 -7.94 -7.49
N VAL A 38 13.23 -6.97 -7.08
CA VAL A 38 14.68 -7.14 -6.95
C VAL A 38 14.97 -7.56 -5.50
N PRO A 39 15.45 -8.80 -5.23
CA PRO A 39 15.73 -9.22 -3.87
C PRO A 39 16.78 -8.33 -3.20
N GLU A 40 16.57 -7.98 -1.94
CA GLU A 40 17.51 -7.12 -1.18
C GLU A 40 18.89 -7.78 -0.99
N GLU A 41 18.94 -9.12 -1.07
CA GLU A 41 20.19 -9.90 -1.07
C GLU A 41 21.02 -9.73 -2.35
N GLU A 42 20.40 -9.31 -3.46
CA GLU A 42 21.08 -9.04 -4.73
C GLU A 42 21.43 -7.55 -4.87
N VAL A 43 20.47 -6.68 -4.55
CA VAL A 43 20.67 -5.22 -4.56
C VAL A 43 20.11 -4.65 -3.27
N PRO A 44 20.95 -4.21 -2.31
CA PRO A 44 20.47 -3.68 -1.04
C PRO A 44 19.72 -2.36 -1.24
N VAL A 45 18.76 -2.09 -0.35
CA VAL A 45 18.06 -0.80 -0.31
C VAL A 45 18.96 0.24 0.36
N GLU A 46 19.26 1.33 -0.35
CA GLU A 46 19.98 2.49 0.17
C GLU A 46 18.99 3.53 0.68
N LEU A 47 19.03 3.84 1.98
CA LEU A 47 18.17 4.85 2.59
C LEU A 47 18.67 6.26 2.24
N VAL A 48 17.77 7.10 1.71
CA VAL A 48 18.10 8.45 1.20
C VAL A 48 17.37 9.57 1.94
N GLY A 49 16.36 9.27 2.74
CA GLY A 49 15.66 10.26 3.56
C GLY A 49 14.47 9.68 4.31
N THR A 50 13.73 10.52 5.03
CA THR A 50 12.56 10.12 5.82
C THR A 50 11.37 11.05 5.50
N LEU A 51 10.20 10.46 5.27
CA LEU A 51 8.92 11.15 5.12
C LEU A 51 8.14 11.08 6.44
N THR A 52 7.84 12.24 7.03
CA THR A 52 7.01 12.36 8.24
C THR A 52 5.67 13.01 7.90
N LEU A 53 4.55 12.34 8.22
CA LEU A 53 3.21 12.91 8.08
C LEU A 53 2.77 13.55 9.40
N ASN A 54 2.69 14.88 9.44
CA ASN A 54 2.52 15.64 10.68
C ASN A 54 1.27 16.52 10.77
N ARG A 55 0.39 16.50 9.75
CA ARG A 55 -0.84 17.29 9.75
C ARG A 55 -1.96 16.59 8.98
N ASN A 56 -3.16 16.60 9.55
CA ASN A 56 -4.38 16.15 8.89
C ASN A 56 -4.89 17.23 7.91
N PRO A 57 -5.69 16.86 6.89
CA PRO A 57 -6.40 17.84 6.07
C PRO A 57 -7.43 18.62 6.92
N ASP A 58 -7.65 19.88 6.57
CA ASP A 58 -8.72 20.71 7.15
C ASP A 58 -10.08 20.35 6.51
N ASN A 59 -10.09 20.02 5.21
CA ASN A 59 -11.27 19.58 4.50
C ASN A 59 -10.98 18.36 3.62
N PHE A 60 -11.54 17.21 4.01
CA PHE A 60 -11.34 15.94 3.31
C PHE A 60 -11.66 16.03 1.82
N PHE A 61 -12.80 16.64 1.44
CA PHE A 61 -13.17 16.71 0.03
C PHE A 61 -12.22 17.62 -0.75
N ALA A 62 -11.95 18.82 -0.20
CA ALA A 62 -11.14 19.82 -0.88
C ALA A 62 -9.69 19.39 -1.11
N GLU A 63 -9.14 18.62 -0.15
CA GLU A 63 -7.73 18.21 -0.14
C GLU A 63 -7.54 16.74 -0.49
N THR A 64 -8.23 15.81 0.18
CA THR A 64 -8.03 14.36 -0.05
C THR A 64 -8.78 13.83 -1.26
N GLU A 65 -10.05 14.22 -1.46
CA GLU A 65 -10.83 13.71 -2.59
C GLU A 65 -10.39 14.34 -3.92
N GLN A 66 -10.02 15.62 -3.91
CA GLN A 66 -9.64 16.34 -5.14
C GLN A 66 -8.14 16.28 -5.49
N ILE A 67 -7.29 15.68 -4.65
CA ILE A 67 -5.87 15.50 -5.02
C ILE A 67 -5.74 14.61 -6.26
N ALA A 68 -4.78 14.92 -7.13
CA ALA A 68 -4.50 14.17 -8.35
C ALA A 68 -3.01 13.81 -8.41
N PHE A 69 -2.70 12.55 -8.07
CA PHE A 69 -1.38 11.97 -8.27
C PHE A 69 -1.24 11.42 -9.68
N HIS A 70 -0.02 11.44 -10.23
CA HIS A 70 0.29 10.86 -11.53
C HIS A 70 1.77 10.48 -11.58
N PRO A 71 2.13 9.23 -11.94
CA PRO A 71 3.55 8.84 -12.09
C PRO A 71 4.29 9.59 -13.20
N GLY A 72 3.59 10.27 -14.11
CA GLY A 72 4.17 11.10 -15.17
C GLY A 72 4.58 12.50 -14.68
N HIS A 73 4.23 12.88 -13.44
CA HIS A 73 4.66 14.15 -12.85
C HIS A 73 6.09 14.01 -12.29
N LEU A 74 7.06 13.86 -13.17
CA LEU A 74 8.49 13.83 -12.82
C LEU A 74 9.10 15.23 -12.72
N VAL A 75 10.30 15.27 -12.16
CA VAL A 75 11.18 16.45 -12.14
C VAL A 75 12.50 16.09 -12.83
N PRO A 76 13.26 17.08 -13.38
CA PRO A 76 14.56 16.83 -13.98
C PRO A 76 15.48 16.03 -13.05
N GLY A 77 16.16 15.01 -13.62
CA GLY A 77 16.98 14.05 -12.87
C GLY A 77 16.31 12.69 -12.64
N ILE A 78 15.03 12.54 -12.98
CA ILE A 78 14.29 11.26 -12.98
C ILE A 78 13.67 11.08 -14.36
N ASP A 79 13.71 9.87 -14.90
CA ASP A 79 13.08 9.52 -16.18
C ASP A 79 12.39 8.16 -16.09
N PHE A 80 11.71 7.77 -17.18
CA PHE A 80 10.98 6.52 -17.28
C PHE A 80 11.85 5.38 -17.82
N THR A 81 11.35 4.16 -17.68
CA THR A 81 11.86 2.97 -18.36
C THR A 81 10.80 2.40 -19.29
N ASN A 82 11.17 1.39 -20.08
CA ASN A 82 10.27 0.65 -20.97
C ASN A 82 9.38 -0.39 -20.27
N ASP A 83 9.18 -0.32 -18.95
CA ASP A 83 8.18 -1.14 -18.26
C ASP A 83 6.80 -0.94 -18.94
N PRO A 84 6.23 -1.98 -19.57
CA PRO A 84 5.02 -1.84 -20.37
C PRO A 84 3.77 -1.51 -19.54
N LEU A 85 3.78 -1.76 -18.23
CA LEU A 85 2.72 -1.33 -17.33
C LEU A 85 2.88 0.14 -16.96
N LEU A 86 4.09 0.61 -16.67
CA LEU A 86 4.36 2.02 -16.43
C LEU A 86 3.96 2.87 -17.65
N GLN A 87 4.36 2.46 -18.85
CA GLN A 87 4.06 3.18 -20.11
C GLN A 87 2.55 3.41 -20.29
N GLY A 88 1.71 2.41 -20.00
CA GLY A 88 0.25 2.57 -20.03
C GLY A 88 -0.29 3.52 -18.94
N ARG A 89 0.33 3.51 -17.75
CA ARG A 89 -0.03 4.42 -16.66
C ARG A 89 0.31 5.88 -16.98
N LEU A 90 1.32 6.16 -17.81
CA LEU A 90 1.65 7.52 -18.21
C LEU A 90 0.48 8.21 -18.94
N PHE A 91 -0.34 7.44 -19.66
CA PHE A 91 -1.55 7.95 -20.31
C PHE A 91 -2.71 8.13 -19.32
N SER A 92 -3.01 7.08 -18.54
CA SER A 92 -4.29 6.96 -17.82
C SER A 92 -4.54 8.04 -16.77
N TYR A 93 -3.50 8.43 -16.03
CA TYR A 93 -3.69 9.29 -14.85
C TYR A 93 -3.98 10.75 -15.21
N THR A 94 -3.62 11.22 -16.40
CA THR A 94 -4.09 12.53 -16.89
C THR A 94 -5.51 12.42 -17.44
N ASP A 95 -5.79 11.39 -18.24
CA ASP A 95 -7.09 11.15 -18.86
C ASP A 95 -8.23 11.05 -17.84
N THR A 96 -8.04 10.26 -16.77
CA THR A 96 -9.08 10.04 -15.76
C THR A 96 -9.49 11.32 -15.02
N GLN A 97 -8.60 12.32 -14.91
CA GLN A 97 -8.93 13.56 -14.19
C GLN A 97 -9.91 14.44 -14.97
N LEU A 98 -9.97 14.30 -16.29
CA LEU A 98 -10.86 15.08 -17.14
C LEU A 98 -12.33 14.86 -16.74
N SER A 99 -12.69 13.64 -16.38
CA SER A 99 -14.03 13.31 -15.87
C SER A 99 -14.12 13.42 -14.35
N ARG A 100 -13.15 12.86 -13.61
CA ARG A 100 -13.18 12.81 -12.14
C ARG A 100 -13.20 14.20 -11.50
N LEU A 101 -12.37 15.10 -12.00
CA LEU A 101 -12.28 16.50 -11.55
C LEU A 101 -12.99 17.46 -12.54
N GLY A 102 -13.59 16.92 -13.59
CA GLY A 102 -14.48 17.62 -14.51
C GLY A 102 -13.83 18.75 -15.31
N SER A 103 -12.50 18.80 -15.40
CA SER A 103 -11.79 19.91 -16.03
C SER A 103 -10.35 19.54 -16.42
N PRO A 104 -9.83 20.05 -17.55
CA PRO A 104 -8.38 20.03 -17.84
C PRO A 104 -7.57 20.97 -16.92
N ASN A 105 -8.22 21.88 -16.21
CA ASN A 105 -7.62 22.80 -15.23
C ASN A 105 -7.56 22.20 -13.82
N PHE A 106 -7.59 20.87 -13.66
CA PHE A 106 -7.53 20.23 -12.34
C PHE A 106 -6.26 20.58 -11.54
N HIS A 107 -5.18 20.96 -12.23
CA HIS A 107 -3.94 21.47 -11.64
C HIS A 107 -4.09 22.83 -10.94
N GLU A 108 -5.17 23.57 -11.18
CA GLU A 108 -5.45 24.85 -10.51
C GLU A 108 -6.18 24.70 -9.18
N ILE A 109 -6.75 23.52 -8.89
CA ILE A 109 -7.33 23.18 -7.59
C ILE A 109 -6.26 23.33 -6.51
N PRO A 110 -6.52 23.99 -5.36
CA PRO A 110 -5.49 24.39 -4.41
C PRO A 110 -4.51 23.28 -3.99
N ILE A 111 -5.00 22.06 -3.73
CA ILE A 111 -4.15 20.95 -3.29
C ILE A 111 -3.23 20.39 -4.40
N ASN A 112 -3.59 20.59 -5.67
CA ASN A 112 -2.82 20.11 -6.83
C ASN A 112 -1.86 21.16 -7.39
N ARG A 113 -1.95 22.40 -6.89
CA ARG A 113 -1.19 23.51 -7.45
C ARG A 113 0.28 23.40 -7.09
N SER A 114 1.14 23.65 -8.07
CA SER A 114 2.55 23.90 -7.81
C SER A 114 2.72 25.09 -6.87
N ILE A 115 3.72 25.02 -5.97
CA ILE A 115 4.02 26.13 -5.06
C ILE A 115 4.37 27.41 -5.84
N ASN A 116 5.11 27.26 -6.94
CA ASN A 116 5.44 28.34 -7.87
C ASN A 116 4.39 28.50 -8.96
N THR A 117 4.22 29.72 -9.47
CA THR A 117 3.30 29.98 -10.59
C THR A 117 3.88 29.41 -11.89
N VAL A 118 3.11 28.56 -12.57
CA VAL A 118 3.45 28.00 -13.88
C VAL A 118 3.07 28.98 -14.99
N HIS A 119 3.94 29.13 -15.97
CA HIS A 119 3.74 29.96 -17.15
C HIS A 119 3.88 29.11 -18.41
N ASN A 120 2.81 29.02 -19.19
CA ASN A 120 2.78 28.31 -20.46
C ASN A 120 1.78 28.97 -21.44
N ASN A 121 1.61 28.37 -22.61
CA ASN A 121 0.72 28.87 -23.66
C ASN A 121 -0.70 28.25 -23.63
N GLN A 122 -1.01 27.36 -22.68
CA GLN A 122 -2.36 26.78 -22.55
C GLN A 122 -3.36 27.83 -22.04
N ARG A 123 -4.60 27.79 -22.52
CA ARG A 123 -5.67 28.74 -22.21
C ARG A 123 -7.00 28.00 -22.02
N ASP A 124 -7.98 28.72 -21.50
CA ASP A 124 -9.38 28.31 -21.40
C ASP A 124 -9.59 27.00 -20.61
N GLY A 125 -10.57 26.20 -21.00
CA GLY A 125 -11.02 25.02 -20.28
C GLY A 125 -12.04 25.33 -19.18
N HIS A 126 -12.84 24.33 -18.83
CA HIS A 126 -13.86 24.45 -17.77
C HIS A 126 -13.20 24.88 -16.45
N MET A 127 -13.86 25.74 -15.67
CA MET A 127 -13.39 26.22 -14.36
C MET A 127 -11.97 26.83 -14.36
N ARG A 128 -11.56 27.50 -15.44
CA ARG A 128 -10.29 28.25 -15.49
C ARG A 128 -10.26 29.34 -14.41
N GLN A 129 -9.27 29.28 -13.53
CA GLN A 129 -9.04 30.21 -12.42
C GLN A 129 -7.93 31.22 -12.72
N GLN A 130 -6.81 30.79 -13.30
CA GLN A 130 -5.69 31.69 -13.56
C GLN A 130 -5.99 32.59 -14.76
N ILE A 131 -6.03 33.90 -14.52
CA ILE A 131 -6.10 34.93 -15.57
C ILE A 131 -4.68 35.12 -16.14
N VAL A 132 -4.41 34.53 -17.30
CA VAL A 132 -3.11 34.65 -17.95
C VAL A 132 -2.94 36.04 -18.56
N LYS A 133 -1.85 36.72 -18.20
CA LYS A 133 -1.53 38.05 -18.72
C LYS A 133 -0.84 37.96 -20.08
N GLY A 134 -1.02 38.99 -20.91
CA GLY A 134 -0.38 39.11 -22.21
C GLY A 134 -1.35 38.93 -23.38
N LYS A 135 -0.85 39.19 -24.60
CA LYS A 135 -1.65 39.16 -25.84
C LYS A 135 -1.41 37.90 -26.69
N VAL A 136 -0.67 36.93 -26.16
CA VAL A 136 -0.19 35.76 -26.90
C VAL A 136 -0.51 34.48 -26.16
N SER A 137 -0.80 33.42 -26.91
CA SER A 137 -1.06 32.04 -26.45
C SER A 137 -0.39 31.00 -27.36
N TYR A 138 0.72 31.36 -28.01
CA TYR A 138 1.46 30.49 -28.94
C TYR A 138 2.96 30.80 -28.91
N GLU A 139 3.77 29.86 -29.41
CA GLU A 139 5.21 29.98 -29.55
C GLU A 139 5.64 29.37 -30.91
N PRO A 140 6.63 29.94 -31.62
CA PRO A 140 7.34 31.18 -31.31
C PRO A 140 6.47 32.43 -31.54
N ASN A 141 6.75 33.53 -30.82
CA ASN A 141 5.99 34.78 -30.96
C ASN A 141 6.87 36.03 -30.80
N SER A 142 6.52 37.11 -31.50
CA SER A 142 7.19 38.42 -31.38
C SER A 142 6.39 39.41 -30.52
N ILE A 143 5.06 39.30 -30.49
CA ILE A 143 4.17 40.22 -29.77
C ILE A 143 4.39 40.16 -28.25
N GLY A 144 4.72 38.99 -27.72
CA GLY A 144 5.03 38.76 -26.30
C GLY A 144 6.53 38.77 -26.01
N GLY A 145 7.38 39.18 -26.97
CA GLY A 145 8.83 39.16 -26.81
C GLY A 145 9.44 37.77 -26.66
N GLY A 146 8.75 36.72 -27.12
CA GLY A 146 9.19 35.33 -27.00
C GLY A 146 8.84 34.65 -25.67
N CYS A 147 8.23 35.36 -24.71
CA CYS A 147 7.83 34.78 -23.43
C CYS A 147 6.53 33.93 -23.54
N PRO A 148 6.38 32.87 -22.70
CA PRO A 148 7.42 32.27 -21.86
C PRO A 148 8.45 31.50 -22.72
N PHE A 149 9.73 31.54 -22.33
CA PHE A 149 10.82 30.85 -23.04
C PHE A 149 10.93 29.38 -22.64
N GLN A 150 11.40 28.54 -23.56
CA GLN A 150 11.88 27.20 -23.24
C GLN A 150 13.13 27.26 -22.35
N ALA A 151 13.17 26.43 -21.32
CA ALA A 151 14.35 26.29 -20.46
C ALA A 151 15.36 25.33 -21.10
N MET A 152 16.65 25.70 -21.08
CA MET A 152 17.72 24.79 -21.49
C MET A 152 17.91 23.69 -20.44
N TRP A 153 18.40 22.51 -20.85
CA TRP A 153 18.77 21.42 -19.94
C TRP A 153 19.65 21.89 -18.77
N LYS A 154 20.72 22.64 -19.07
CA LYS A 154 21.64 23.18 -18.06
C LYS A 154 21.00 24.13 -17.04
N ASP A 155 19.83 24.68 -17.38
CA ASP A 155 19.06 25.61 -16.54
C ASP A 155 17.84 24.90 -15.90
N GLY A 156 17.79 23.57 -15.94
CA GLY A 156 16.73 22.76 -15.34
C GLY A 156 15.54 22.43 -16.26
N GLY A 157 15.69 22.59 -17.59
CA GLY A 157 14.71 22.08 -18.54
C GLY A 157 14.69 20.54 -18.53
N PHE A 158 13.50 19.94 -18.52
CA PHE A 158 13.37 18.48 -18.62
C PHE A 158 13.88 18.00 -19.98
N THR A 159 14.67 16.93 -19.99
CA THR A 159 15.14 16.26 -21.21
C THR A 159 15.16 14.78 -20.92
N SER A 160 14.55 14.00 -21.80
CA SER A 160 14.57 12.54 -21.67
C SER A 160 15.96 12.00 -21.97
N GLN A 161 16.33 10.93 -21.28
CA GLN A 161 17.53 10.15 -21.60
C GLN A 161 17.44 9.63 -23.05
N GLU A 162 18.56 9.70 -23.77
CA GLU A 162 18.63 9.33 -25.19
C GLU A 162 18.76 7.80 -25.35
N GLU A 163 17.75 7.07 -24.88
CA GLU A 163 17.69 5.62 -24.94
C GLU A 163 17.83 5.11 -26.37
N ARG A 164 18.64 4.06 -26.58
CA ARG A 164 18.68 3.37 -27.87
C ARG A 164 17.46 2.46 -28.04
N ILE A 165 16.56 2.84 -28.94
CA ILE A 165 15.43 2.01 -29.36
C ILE A 165 15.77 1.27 -30.67
N ASP A 166 15.79 -0.07 -30.62
CA ASP A 166 16.02 -0.94 -31.79
C ASP A 166 14.99 -2.08 -31.79
N GLY A 167 13.99 -2.00 -32.68
CA GLY A 167 12.90 -2.97 -32.67
C GLY A 167 11.87 -2.81 -33.78
N LYS A 168 10.92 -3.75 -33.82
CA LYS A 168 9.76 -3.73 -34.72
C LYS A 168 8.50 -3.34 -33.95
N LYS A 169 7.55 -2.68 -34.61
CA LYS A 169 6.22 -2.46 -34.05
C LYS A 169 5.48 -3.79 -33.94
N VAL A 170 5.23 -4.24 -32.71
CA VAL A 170 4.57 -5.51 -32.41
C VAL A 170 3.64 -5.35 -31.21
N SER A 171 2.58 -6.15 -31.17
CA SER A 171 1.75 -6.34 -29.97
C SER A 171 2.09 -7.69 -29.36
N ALA A 172 3.21 -7.76 -28.65
CA ALA A 172 3.72 -8.99 -28.06
C ALA A 172 4.30 -8.73 -26.67
N ARG A 173 4.35 -9.79 -25.84
CA ARG A 173 5.08 -9.75 -24.56
C ARG A 173 6.53 -10.17 -24.80
N SER A 174 7.47 -9.56 -24.10
CA SER A 174 8.86 -10.01 -24.14
C SER A 174 8.98 -11.44 -23.61
N LYS A 175 9.89 -12.23 -24.19
CA LYS A 175 10.16 -13.60 -23.74
C LYS A 175 10.81 -13.64 -22.35
N SER A 176 11.50 -12.58 -21.96
CA SER A 176 12.10 -12.44 -20.62
C SER A 176 11.05 -12.36 -19.51
N PHE A 177 9.80 -11.99 -19.82
CA PHE A 177 8.68 -11.95 -18.88
C PHE A 177 8.04 -13.34 -18.68
N VAL A 178 8.48 -14.36 -19.43
CA VAL A 178 7.95 -15.73 -19.36
C VAL A 178 8.61 -16.51 -18.21
N ASP A 179 8.38 -15.98 -17.01
CA ASP A 179 8.62 -16.65 -15.74
C ASP A 179 7.54 -16.22 -14.76
N HIS A 180 6.61 -17.12 -14.48
CA HIS A 180 5.42 -16.81 -13.69
C HIS A 180 5.48 -17.39 -12.27
N TYR A 181 6.52 -18.16 -11.95
CA TYR A 181 6.53 -18.99 -10.74
C TYR A 181 7.76 -18.81 -9.86
N SER A 182 8.93 -18.47 -10.43
CA SER A 182 10.18 -18.44 -9.65
C SER A 182 10.10 -17.50 -8.45
N GLN A 183 9.62 -16.27 -8.64
CA GLN A 183 9.52 -15.31 -7.55
C GLN A 183 8.35 -15.59 -6.60
N THR A 184 7.28 -16.23 -7.07
CA THR A 184 6.22 -16.73 -6.19
C THR A 184 6.74 -17.81 -5.26
N LYS A 185 7.65 -18.68 -5.74
CA LYS A 185 8.37 -19.64 -4.89
C LYS A 185 9.29 -18.94 -3.90
N LEU A 186 10.12 -18.00 -4.35
CA LEU A 186 10.97 -17.19 -3.49
C LEU A 186 10.15 -16.57 -2.35
N PHE A 187 9.06 -15.89 -2.69
CA PHE A 187 8.18 -15.25 -1.70
C PHE A 187 7.63 -16.28 -0.71
N TYR A 188 7.02 -17.38 -1.19
CA TYR A 188 6.45 -18.39 -0.31
C TYR A 188 7.50 -19.05 0.59
N ASN A 189 8.67 -19.39 0.04
CA ASN A 189 9.77 -20.01 0.77
C ASN A 189 10.31 -19.12 1.88
N SER A 190 10.28 -17.80 1.66
CA SER A 190 10.74 -16.78 2.60
C SER A 190 9.84 -16.60 3.82
N GLN A 191 8.58 -17.06 3.75
CA GLN A 191 7.62 -16.85 4.82
C GLN A 191 7.88 -17.74 6.03
N SER A 192 7.67 -17.18 7.22
CA SER A 192 7.67 -17.91 8.49
C SER A 192 6.52 -18.92 8.58
N THR A 193 6.58 -19.83 9.55
CA THR A 193 5.50 -20.83 9.75
C THR A 193 4.11 -20.19 9.96
N PRO A 194 3.93 -19.17 10.82
CA PRO A 194 2.63 -18.49 10.94
C PRO A 194 2.17 -17.80 9.66
N GLU A 195 3.08 -17.15 8.93
CA GLU A 195 2.77 -16.47 7.66
C GLU A 195 2.33 -17.45 6.58
N LYS A 196 3.05 -18.58 6.42
CA LYS A 196 2.65 -19.67 5.52
C LYS A 196 1.26 -20.18 5.83
N LYS A 197 0.95 -20.35 7.12
CA LYS A 197 -0.38 -20.79 7.57
C LYS A 197 -1.46 -19.75 7.24
N HIS A 198 -1.18 -18.45 7.39
CA HIS A 198 -2.11 -17.40 6.98
C HIS A 198 -2.35 -17.40 5.46
N LEU A 199 -1.29 -17.55 4.64
CA LEU A 199 -1.43 -17.66 3.18
C LEU A 199 -2.25 -18.89 2.77
N GLN A 200 -1.99 -20.04 3.39
CA GLN A 200 -2.76 -21.27 3.17
C GLN A 200 -4.24 -21.06 3.51
N ASN A 201 -4.53 -20.50 4.68
CA ASN A 201 -5.91 -20.22 5.11
C ASN A 201 -6.60 -19.22 4.19
N ALA A 202 -5.90 -18.19 3.72
CA ALA A 202 -6.44 -17.21 2.78
C ALA A 202 -6.81 -17.88 1.44
N LEU A 203 -5.91 -18.70 0.87
CA LEU A 203 -6.18 -19.46 -0.34
C LEU A 203 -7.39 -20.39 -0.17
N ILE A 204 -7.48 -21.10 0.94
CA ILE A 204 -8.61 -21.99 1.25
C ILE A 204 -9.90 -21.18 1.35
N PHE A 205 -9.88 -20.07 2.09
CA PHE A 205 -11.05 -19.23 2.31
C PHE A 205 -11.57 -18.63 1.00
N GLU A 206 -10.70 -18.02 0.20
CA GLU A 206 -11.12 -17.40 -1.06
C GLU A 206 -11.60 -18.45 -2.07
N LEU A 207 -10.87 -19.55 -2.23
CA LEU A 207 -11.25 -20.60 -3.17
C LEU A 207 -12.49 -21.38 -2.74
N SER A 208 -12.81 -21.43 -1.43
CA SER A 208 -14.07 -22.02 -0.94
C SER A 208 -15.32 -21.27 -1.41
N LYS A 209 -15.16 -20.02 -1.87
CA LYS A 209 -16.25 -19.17 -2.39
C LYS A 209 -16.41 -19.25 -3.90
N VAL A 210 -15.57 -20.02 -4.59
CA VAL A 210 -15.57 -20.14 -6.05
C VAL A 210 -16.10 -21.51 -6.45
N THR A 211 -16.94 -21.55 -7.50
CA THR A 211 -17.57 -22.80 -7.95
C THR A 211 -16.60 -23.78 -8.64
N ILE A 212 -15.50 -23.27 -9.24
CA ILE A 212 -14.55 -24.06 -10.03
C ILE A 212 -13.10 -23.66 -9.65
N PRO A 213 -12.57 -24.12 -8.49
CA PRO A 213 -11.25 -23.71 -8.00
C PRO A 213 -10.08 -24.53 -8.56
N GLU A 214 -10.35 -25.60 -9.32
CA GLU A 214 -9.37 -26.61 -9.76
C GLU A 214 -8.19 -26.01 -10.52
N ARG A 215 -8.45 -25.00 -11.36
CA ARG A 215 -7.40 -24.39 -12.17
C ARG A 215 -6.41 -23.60 -11.30
N VAL A 216 -6.88 -22.88 -10.28
CA VAL A 216 -6.01 -22.14 -9.36
C VAL A 216 -5.20 -23.13 -8.52
N VAL A 217 -5.84 -24.19 -8.01
CA VAL A 217 -5.14 -25.29 -7.32
C VAL A 217 -4.07 -25.91 -8.23
N GLY A 218 -4.36 -26.09 -9.52
CA GLY A 218 -3.40 -26.56 -10.51
C GLY A 218 -2.22 -25.61 -10.74
N GLN A 219 -2.40 -24.29 -10.58
CA GLN A 219 -1.29 -23.32 -10.60
C GLN A 219 -0.38 -23.48 -9.38
N LEU A 220 -0.94 -23.77 -8.19
CA LEU A 220 -0.17 -23.93 -6.96
C LEU A 220 0.87 -25.04 -7.06
N VAL A 221 0.62 -26.07 -7.88
CA VAL A 221 1.56 -27.18 -8.14
C VAL A 221 2.91 -26.69 -8.69
N PHE A 222 2.92 -25.56 -9.43
CA PHE A 222 4.13 -24.95 -9.98
C PHE A 222 4.90 -24.11 -8.96
N ILE A 223 4.28 -23.81 -7.81
CA ILE A 223 4.87 -23.05 -6.72
C ILE A 223 5.36 -24.03 -5.65
N ASP A 224 4.42 -24.73 -4.99
CA ASP A 224 4.71 -25.67 -3.93
C ASP A 224 3.65 -26.78 -3.91
N LYS A 225 4.10 -28.04 -3.97
CA LYS A 225 3.22 -29.20 -4.10
C LYS A 225 2.44 -29.50 -2.83
N ASP A 226 3.03 -29.24 -1.66
CA ASP A 226 2.41 -29.51 -0.37
C ASP A 226 1.32 -28.46 -0.10
N LEU A 227 1.60 -27.19 -0.45
CA LEU A 227 0.61 -26.11 -0.49
C LEU A 227 -0.57 -26.48 -1.41
N ALA A 228 -0.29 -26.93 -2.64
CA ALA A 228 -1.33 -27.32 -3.58
C ALA A 228 -2.20 -28.46 -3.04
N ALA A 229 -1.57 -29.50 -2.47
CA ALA A 229 -2.27 -30.64 -1.87
C ALA A 229 -3.14 -30.24 -0.68
N LEU A 230 -2.61 -29.40 0.21
CA LEU A 230 -3.35 -28.91 1.37
C LEU A 230 -4.57 -28.09 0.95
N VAL A 231 -4.40 -27.15 0.03
CA VAL A 231 -5.50 -26.29 -0.44
C VAL A 231 -6.55 -27.15 -1.16
N ALA A 232 -6.13 -28.04 -2.07
CA ALA A 232 -7.02 -28.94 -2.80
C ALA A 232 -7.90 -29.78 -1.87
N GLN A 233 -7.29 -30.38 -0.84
CA GLN A 233 -8.00 -31.18 0.15
C GLN A 233 -9.08 -30.36 0.88
N LYS A 234 -8.77 -29.12 1.23
CA LYS A 234 -9.66 -28.26 2.02
C LYS A 234 -10.80 -27.64 1.22
N VAL A 235 -10.58 -27.40 -0.07
CA VAL A 235 -11.61 -26.87 -0.99
C VAL A 235 -12.38 -27.98 -1.72
N GLY A 236 -12.04 -29.25 -1.49
CA GLY A 236 -12.80 -30.40 -1.98
C GLY A 236 -12.52 -30.78 -3.43
N VAL A 237 -11.31 -30.54 -3.94
CA VAL A 237 -10.92 -30.89 -5.32
C VAL A 237 -9.67 -31.76 -5.39
N ASN A 238 -9.45 -32.39 -6.54
CA ASN A 238 -8.24 -33.17 -6.80
C ASN A 238 -7.12 -32.27 -7.33
N VAL A 239 -5.89 -32.50 -6.86
CA VAL A 239 -4.71 -31.84 -7.42
C VAL A 239 -4.48 -32.32 -8.84
N THR A 240 -4.54 -31.40 -9.81
CA THR A 240 -4.25 -31.69 -11.22
C THR A 240 -3.17 -30.73 -11.72
N LYS A 241 -2.02 -31.26 -12.14
CA LYS A 241 -0.98 -30.44 -12.77
C LYS A 241 -1.46 -30.00 -14.16
N LEU A 242 -1.44 -28.69 -14.40
CA LEU A 242 -1.88 -28.12 -15.67
C LEU A 242 -0.87 -28.46 -16.78
N LYS A 243 -1.35 -28.91 -17.95
CA LYS A 243 -0.49 -29.09 -19.13
C LYS A 243 -0.10 -27.75 -19.77
N GLN A 244 -0.99 -26.77 -19.68
CA GLN A 244 -0.83 -25.41 -20.19
C GLN A 244 -1.16 -24.44 -19.04
N PRO A 245 -0.21 -24.23 -18.12
CA PRO A 245 -0.39 -23.30 -17.00
C PRO A 245 -0.78 -21.89 -17.47
N ASN A 246 -0.11 -21.36 -18.49
CA ASN A 246 -0.48 -20.07 -19.06
C ASN A 246 -1.54 -20.26 -20.15
N GLY A 247 -2.74 -19.76 -19.88
CA GLY A 247 -3.84 -19.74 -20.86
C GLY A 247 -4.07 -18.40 -21.55
N SER A 248 -3.34 -17.34 -21.16
CA SER A 248 -3.46 -16.02 -21.77
C SER A 248 -2.45 -15.89 -22.90
N ILE A 249 -2.86 -16.37 -24.09
CA ILE A 249 -2.01 -16.50 -25.26
C ILE A 249 -2.61 -15.64 -26.38
N PRO A 250 -1.87 -14.66 -26.95
CA PRO A 250 -2.32 -13.91 -28.12
C PRO A 250 -2.60 -14.85 -29.30
N ALA A 251 -3.55 -14.47 -30.16
CA ALA A 251 -4.00 -15.31 -31.28
C ALA A 251 -2.86 -15.77 -32.21
N ASP A 252 -1.89 -14.89 -32.45
CA ASP A 252 -0.77 -15.13 -33.37
C ASP A 252 0.51 -15.62 -32.65
N ALA A 253 0.46 -15.89 -31.35
CA ALA A 253 1.61 -16.33 -30.58
C ALA A 253 1.77 -17.85 -30.57
N ASP A 254 3.02 -18.33 -30.53
CA ASP A 254 3.30 -19.74 -30.27
C ASP A 254 3.00 -20.07 -28.79
N LEU A 255 1.98 -20.90 -28.58
CA LEU A 255 1.56 -21.46 -27.28
C LEU A 255 2.74 -21.96 -26.44
N LYS A 256 3.70 -22.65 -27.04
CA LYS A 256 4.84 -23.25 -26.31
C LYS A 256 5.82 -22.20 -25.82
N SER A 257 5.99 -21.13 -26.59
CA SER A 257 6.96 -20.06 -26.29
C SER A 257 6.59 -19.20 -25.08
N LEU A 258 5.31 -19.22 -24.68
CA LEU A 258 4.76 -18.43 -23.56
C LEU A 258 4.40 -19.27 -22.33
N GLN A 259 4.82 -20.53 -22.28
CA GLN A 259 4.72 -21.34 -21.07
C GLN A 259 5.97 -21.10 -20.21
N SER A 260 5.75 -20.73 -18.95
CA SER A 260 6.83 -20.62 -17.97
C SER A 260 7.51 -21.98 -17.82
N LYS A 261 8.84 -21.99 -17.90
CA LYS A 261 9.61 -23.17 -17.51
C LYS A 261 9.51 -23.34 -15.99
N GLU A 262 9.43 -24.59 -15.54
CA GLU A 262 9.61 -24.90 -14.12
C GLU A 262 11.09 -24.74 -13.80
N ARG A 263 11.42 -23.68 -13.04
CA ARG A 263 12.75 -23.44 -12.51
C ARG A 263 12.69 -22.97 -11.06
N GLU A 264 13.83 -22.99 -10.41
CA GLU A 264 14.03 -22.30 -9.14
C GLU A 264 14.57 -20.89 -9.41
N PRO A 265 14.18 -19.88 -8.61
CA PRO A 265 14.80 -18.56 -8.67
C PRO A 265 16.28 -18.63 -8.22
N ALA A 266 17.10 -17.71 -8.69
CA ALA A 266 18.48 -17.55 -8.23
C ALA A 266 18.53 -17.32 -6.71
N THR A 267 17.79 -16.32 -6.23
CA THR A 267 17.53 -16.12 -4.80
C THR A 267 16.35 -16.99 -4.36
N LYS A 268 16.62 -17.96 -3.47
CA LYS A 268 15.61 -18.96 -3.03
C LYS A 268 14.75 -18.51 -1.86
N THR A 269 15.32 -17.67 -1.01
CA THR A 269 14.71 -17.13 0.21
C THR A 269 15.28 -15.74 0.44
N SER A 270 14.44 -14.83 0.93
CA SER A 270 14.82 -13.49 1.31
C SER A 270 14.21 -13.13 2.67
N ASN A 271 15.04 -12.73 3.63
CA ASN A 271 14.54 -12.42 4.97
C ASN A 271 13.69 -11.14 4.98
N ALA A 272 13.94 -10.23 4.03
CA ALA A 272 13.20 -8.98 3.87
C ALA A 272 11.74 -9.22 3.45
N LEU A 273 11.45 -10.34 2.79
CA LEU A 273 10.10 -10.70 2.34
C LEU A 273 9.21 -11.28 3.45
N SER A 274 9.75 -11.51 4.66
CA SER A 274 8.97 -11.94 5.83
C SER A 274 8.72 -10.77 6.78
N MET A 275 7.49 -10.62 7.25
CA MET A 275 7.15 -9.66 8.29
C MET A 275 7.57 -10.13 9.68
N GLN A 276 8.01 -11.38 9.87
CA GLN A 276 8.43 -11.91 11.16
C GLN A 276 9.51 -11.03 11.83
N ASN A 277 10.44 -10.52 11.03
CA ASN A 277 11.59 -9.73 11.49
C ASN A 277 11.31 -8.22 11.55
N THR A 278 10.08 -7.77 11.27
CA THR A 278 9.71 -6.36 11.46
C THR A 278 9.96 -5.92 12.89
N VAL A 279 10.42 -4.68 13.07
CA VAL A 279 10.71 -4.09 14.38
C VAL A 279 9.41 -3.98 15.21
N LYS A 280 9.44 -4.51 16.45
CA LYS A 280 8.29 -4.60 17.38
C LYS A 280 8.66 -4.16 18.80
N ASP A 281 9.58 -3.21 18.91
CA ASP A 281 10.17 -2.73 20.18
C ASP A 281 9.40 -1.58 20.83
N SER A 282 8.30 -1.14 20.22
CA SER A 282 7.51 0.01 20.68
C SER A 282 6.01 -0.28 20.67
N ILE A 283 5.31 0.30 21.65
CA ILE A 283 3.84 0.35 21.73
C ILE A 283 3.29 1.75 21.47
N LYS A 284 4.13 2.69 21.01
CA LYS A 284 3.70 4.05 20.67
C LYS A 284 2.52 3.97 19.68
N SER A 285 1.48 4.75 19.94
CA SER A 285 0.20 4.80 19.21
C SER A 285 -0.72 3.58 19.30
N ARG A 286 -0.26 2.45 19.86
CA ARG A 286 -1.10 1.26 20.07
C ARG A 286 -2.25 1.57 21.02
N ILE A 287 -3.44 1.05 20.72
CA ILE A 287 -4.66 1.29 21.50
C ILE A 287 -4.95 0.08 22.37
N ILE A 288 -5.01 0.29 23.68
CA ILE A 288 -5.26 -0.75 24.67
C ILE A 288 -6.61 -0.50 25.33
N GLY A 289 -7.54 -1.45 25.16
CA GLY A 289 -8.89 -1.37 25.71
C GLY A 289 -8.93 -1.82 27.17
N PHE A 290 -9.35 -0.95 28.07
CA PHE A 290 -9.54 -1.26 29.49
C PHE A 290 -11.01 -1.55 29.74
N ILE A 291 -11.35 -2.82 30.00
CA ILE A 291 -12.71 -3.27 30.29
C ILE A 291 -12.94 -3.19 31.80
N MET A 292 -13.89 -2.35 32.21
CA MET A 292 -14.21 -2.13 33.62
C MET A 292 -15.61 -1.56 33.85
N GLU A 293 -16.09 -1.67 35.09
CA GLU A 293 -17.41 -1.27 35.57
C GLU A 293 -17.33 -0.63 36.97
N ASP A 294 -18.48 -0.19 37.49
CA ASP A 294 -18.60 0.38 38.84
C ASP A 294 -17.95 -0.51 39.92
N GLY A 295 -17.15 0.12 40.78
CA GLY A 295 -16.39 -0.55 41.84
C GLY A 295 -15.10 -1.22 41.37
N VAL A 296 -14.56 -0.81 40.22
CA VAL A 296 -13.19 -1.13 39.79
C VAL A 296 -12.15 -0.63 40.81
N ASN A 297 -11.00 -1.31 40.90
CA ASN A 297 -9.87 -0.87 41.69
C ASN A 297 -9.11 0.26 40.96
N ALA A 298 -9.24 1.49 41.46
CA ALA A 298 -8.60 2.65 40.84
C ALA A 298 -7.08 2.58 40.83
N SER A 299 -6.47 2.02 41.89
CA SER A 299 -5.01 1.91 42.02
C SER A 299 -4.43 1.05 40.90
N ASP A 300 -5.04 -0.10 40.63
CA ASP A 300 -4.56 -1.04 39.61
C ASP A 300 -4.72 -0.44 38.20
N VAL A 301 -5.87 0.18 37.92
CA VAL A 301 -6.15 0.88 36.67
C VAL A 301 -5.14 2.00 36.44
N ASN A 302 -4.98 2.91 37.39
CA ASN A 302 -4.11 4.07 37.26
C ASN A 302 -2.63 3.68 37.15
N SER A 303 -2.20 2.65 37.88
CA SER A 303 -0.83 2.14 37.85
C SER A 303 -0.46 1.61 36.45
N LEU A 304 -1.31 0.77 35.86
CA LEU A 304 -1.05 0.22 34.53
C LEU A 304 -1.24 1.28 33.44
N LYS A 305 -2.33 2.04 33.48
CA LYS A 305 -2.62 3.13 32.53
C LYS A 305 -1.45 4.10 32.42
N SER A 306 -0.94 4.57 33.56
CA SER A 306 0.19 5.51 33.60
C SER A 306 1.47 4.91 33.00
N LYS A 307 1.74 3.61 33.18
CA LYS A 307 2.90 2.95 32.57
C LYS A 307 2.77 2.85 31.06
N LEU A 308 1.59 2.47 30.56
CA LEU A 308 1.31 2.32 29.13
C LEU A 308 1.35 3.67 28.41
N GLU A 309 0.73 4.70 28.98
CA GLU A 309 0.70 6.05 28.40
C GLU A 309 2.08 6.71 28.42
N LYS A 310 2.91 6.47 29.45
CA LYS A 310 4.32 6.90 29.46
C LYS A 310 5.16 6.26 28.34
N SER A 311 4.81 5.05 27.92
CA SER A 311 5.42 4.37 26.77
C SER A 311 4.76 4.73 25.43
N GLY A 312 3.83 5.68 25.42
CA GLY A 312 3.20 6.22 24.20
C GLY A 312 1.99 5.44 23.69
N ALA A 313 1.51 4.41 24.41
CA ALA A 313 0.26 3.74 24.07
C ALA A 313 -0.95 4.61 24.47
N VAL A 314 -2.09 4.36 23.84
CA VAL A 314 -3.36 5.03 24.11
C VAL A 314 -4.28 4.08 24.85
N VAL A 315 -4.65 4.43 26.08
CA VAL A 315 -5.64 3.66 26.85
C VAL A 315 -7.04 4.19 26.56
N GLN A 316 -7.97 3.29 26.22
CA GLN A 316 -9.38 3.62 26.01
C GLN A 316 -10.25 2.74 26.89
N ILE A 317 -11.19 3.35 27.60
CA ILE A 317 -12.02 2.67 28.59
C ILE A 317 -13.28 2.12 27.90
N ILE A 318 -13.62 0.87 28.21
CA ILE A 318 -14.75 0.10 27.70
C ILE A 318 -15.60 -0.35 28.91
N SER A 319 -16.91 -0.14 28.84
CA SER A 319 -17.86 -0.49 29.91
C SER A 319 -19.19 -0.98 29.34
N GLY A 320 -20.14 -1.42 30.16
CA GLY A 320 -21.50 -1.74 29.73
C GLY A 320 -22.24 -0.55 29.11
N SER A 321 -21.91 0.68 29.53
CA SER A 321 -22.48 1.91 29.01
C SER A 321 -21.44 3.04 28.90
N LEU A 322 -21.84 4.18 28.35
CA LEU A 322 -21.02 5.40 28.34
C LEU A 322 -21.19 6.25 29.62
N ALA A 323 -21.93 5.74 30.61
CA ALA A 323 -22.06 6.43 31.89
C ALA A 323 -20.73 6.39 32.65
N ALA A 324 -20.48 7.44 33.43
CA ALA A 324 -19.29 7.54 34.25
C ALA A 324 -19.24 6.41 35.29
N ILE A 325 -18.06 5.79 35.43
CA ILE A 325 -17.80 4.71 36.36
C ILE A 325 -17.24 5.27 37.66
N LYS A 326 -17.78 4.85 38.80
CA LYS A 326 -17.21 5.16 40.12
C LYS A 326 -16.39 3.99 40.66
N ALA A 327 -15.09 4.22 40.83
CA ALA A 327 -14.16 3.26 41.39
C ALA A 327 -14.33 3.08 42.91
N ASN A 328 -13.62 2.09 43.47
CA ASN A 328 -13.66 1.75 44.89
C ASN A 328 -13.19 2.87 45.84
N ASP A 329 -12.33 3.77 45.37
CA ASP A 329 -11.84 4.95 46.11
C ASP A 329 -12.64 6.23 45.80
N GLY A 330 -13.68 6.13 44.97
CA GLY A 330 -14.50 7.25 44.52
C GLY A 330 -13.99 7.97 43.27
N THR A 331 -12.84 7.58 42.71
CA THR A 331 -12.34 8.09 41.42
C THR A 331 -13.39 7.85 40.33
N ILE A 332 -13.57 8.84 39.46
CA ILE A 332 -14.48 8.76 38.33
C ILE A 332 -13.69 8.48 37.05
N PHE A 333 -14.13 7.47 36.30
CA PHE A 333 -13.60 7.14 34.98
C PHE A 333 -14.69 7.32 33.92
N GLU A 334 -14.33 7.90 32.77
CA GLU A 334 -15.26 8.12 31.66
C GLU A 334 -15.00 7.10 30.55
N PRO A 335 -15.95 6.17 30.29
CA PRO A 335 -15.82 5.23 29.19
C PRO A 335 -15.84 5.95 27.84
N LYS A 336 -14.93 5.55 26.95
CA LYS A 336 -14.95 5.99 25.55
C LYS A 336 -15.87 5.11 24.71
N HIS A 337 -16.02 3.85 25.11
CA HIS A 337 -16.79 2.83 24.42
C HIS A 337 -17.71 2.09 25.38
N SER A 338 -18.83 1.61 24.85
CA SER A 338 -19.61 0.57 25.49
C SER A 338 -19.32 -0.79 24.85
N LEU A 339 -19.55 -1.89 25.58
CA LEU A 339 -19.42 -3.25 25.06
C LEU A 339 -20.29 -3.50 23.82
N ALA A 340 -21.36 -2.73 23.66
CA ALA A 340 -22.28 -2.81 22.52
C ALA A 340 -21.84 -1.99 21.30
N ASN A 341 -20.97 -0.98 21.45
CA ASN A 341 -20.60 -0.06 20.36
C ASN A 341 -19.15 -0.23 19.86
N THR A 342 -18.41 -1.18 20.43
CA THR A 342 -17.05 -1.52 20.01
C THR A 342 -16.87 -3.03 19.89
N ALA A 343 -15.75 -3.46 19.34
CA ALA A 343 -15.35 -4.86 19.25
C ALA A 343 -13.85 -5.01 19.57
N SER A 344 -13.44 -6.21 19.97
CA SER A 344 -12.03 -6.49 20.31
C SER A 344 -11.06 -6.18 19.16
N VAL A 345 -11.51 -6.33 17.90
CA VAL A 345 -10.74 -6.04 16.68
C VAL A 345 -10.34 -4.57 16.52
N CYS A 346 -10.93 -3.65 17.31
CA CYS A 346 -10.60 -2.23 17.30
C CYS A 346 -9.38 -1.88 18.20
N PHE A 347 -8.83 -2.86 18.93
CA PHE A 347 -7.76 -2.65 19.91
C PHE A 347 -6.58 -3.60 19.65
N ASP A 348 -5.38 -3.17 20.00
CA ASP A 348 -4.16 -3.99 19.91
C ASP A 348 -4.04 -4.97 21.09
N ALA A 349 -4.64 -4.62 22.24
CA ALA A 349 -4.73 -5.47 23.42
C ALA A 349 -5.94 -5.09 24.29
N LEU A 350 -6.37 -6.03 25.14
CA LEU A 350 -7.43 -5.82 26.12
C LEU A 350 -6.91 -6.11 27.52
N TYR A 351 -7.34 -5.31 28.49
CA TYR A 351 -7.08 -5.48 29.91
C TYR A 351 -8.41 -5.44 30.67
N ILE A 352 -8.72 -6.51 31.40
CA ILE A 352 -9.88 -6.56 32.29
C ILE A 352 -9.41 -6.08 33.67
N ALA A 353 -9.93 -4.94 34.11
CA ALA A 353 -9.49 -4.33 35.36
C ALA A 353 -9.98 -5.11 36.58
N SER A 354 -9.19 -5.09 37.66
CA SER A 354 -9.52 -5.74 38.91
C SER A 354 -10.60 -4.97 39.69
N GLY A 355 -11.36 -5.68 40.53
CA GLY A 355 -12.40 -5.10 41.37
C GLY A 355 -13.61 -6.04 41.42
N LYS A 356 -13.94 -6.54 42.62
CA LYS A 356 -15.00 -7.57 42.77
C LYS A 356 -16.35 -7.08 42.23
N LYS A 357 -16.77 -5.88 42.62
CA LYS A 357 -18.03 -5.28 42.16
C LYS A 357 -18.03 -5.02 40.65
N SER A 358 -16.91 -4.55 40.10
CA SER A 358 -16.74 -4.38 38.65
C SER A 358 -16.89 -5.71 37.91
N ALA A 359 -16.26 -6.78 38.40
CA ALA A 359 -16.35 -8.10 37.78
C ALA A 359 -17.78 -8.67 37.85
N GLU A 360 -18.46 -8.51 38.99
CA GLU A 360 -19.87 -8.89 39.14
C GLU A 360 -20.76 -8.13 38.15
N ASN A 361 -20.55 -6.82 38.01
CA ASN A 361 -21.29 -5.98 37.07
C ASN A 361 -21.03 -6.35 35.60
N LEU A 362 -19.79 -6.67 35.23
CA LEU A 362 -19.47 -7.15 33.88
C LEU A 362 -20.16 -8.47 33.54
N LEU A 363 -20.45 -9.31 34.54
CA LEU A 363 -21.12 -10.59 34.36
C LEU A 363 -22.65 -10.48 34.29
N ASN A 364 -23.23 -9.30 34.53
CA ASN A 364 -24.67 -9.06 34.38
C ASN A 364 -25.13 -9.36 32.95
N SER A 365 -26.33 -9.89 32.80
CA SER A 365 -26.88 -10.30 31.50
C SER A 365 -26.97 -9.15 30.49
N GLU A 366 -27.15 -7.91 30.97
CA GLU A 366 -27.19 -6.70 30.12
C GLU A 366 -25.83 -6.38 29.49
N ASN A 367 -24.74 -6.83 30.12
CA ASN A 367 -23.36 -6.63 29.67
C ASN A 367 -22.80 -7.83 28.91
N ARG A 368 -23.61 -8.89 28.71
CA ARG A 368 -23.26 -10.02 27.85
C ARG A 368 -23.80 -9.71 26.45
N PRO A 369 -22.95 -9.33 25.48
CA PRO A 369 -23.43 -9.21 24.11
C PRO A 369 -24.05 -10.56 23.70
N GLY A 370 -25.28 -10.51 23.20
CA GLY A 370 -26.02 -11.69 22.77
C GLY A 370 -25.16 -12.54 21.84
N THR A 371 -25.03 -13.82 22.19
CA THR A 371 -24.41 -14.86 21.36
C THR A 371 -25.04 -14.98 19.99
#